data_AF-A0A7R9TX50-F1
#
_entry.id   AF-A0A7R9TX50-F1
#
_cell.length_a   1.000
_cell.length_b   1.000
_cell.length_c   1.000
_cell.angle_alpha   90.00
_cell.angle_beta   90.00
_cell.angle_gamma   90.00
#
_symmetry.space_group_name_H-M   'P 1'
#
loop_
_entity.id
_entity.type
_entity.pdbx_description
1 polymer ?
#
loop_
_entity_poly.entity_id
_entity_poly.type
_entity_poly.pdbx_seq_one_letter_code
_entity_poly.pdbx_strand_id
1 'polypeptide(L)'
;TTSGEPPRHEAGGKWKALSLRYINKWMCRSYCDKVIKLSDAVQELPRSITTNVHGVCPHFLAIGDAQHASADAGEEAFGKGAYFVGKCLWSKGYRELLDLMRDQKERDGRAFAIDAYGGGEDLEAVKALAQDRALDVHMLGPLDHANKRVHGYKVFVNPSESDVLCTCTAEALAMGKFVVLKDNPSNQFFKAFPNAYLYSTPEEFSAHVAHCLSSQPTPLQPEHRHMLTWEAATERFLEAARPGVGDARVSPDGHQPRHVRALDSLLAGAHWAMGLNEGFRLAAGANPRSAAVSVEQALDLGVVQPEGPDAKLRRP
;
A
#
# COMPACT_ATOMS: atom_id res chain seq x y z
N THR A 1 24.51 14.47 -21.93
CA THR A 1 25.38 14.26 -20.77
C THR A 1 24.52 13.79 -19.62
N THR A 2 24.71 12.55 -19.23
CA THR A 2 23.84 11.72 -18.38
C THR A 2 24.07 11.97 -16.89
N SER A 3 23.07 12.47 -16.18
CA SER A 3 23.05 12.43 -14.70
C SER A 3 21.61 12.54 -14.15
N GLY A 4 20.79 11.53 -14.41
CA GLY A 4 19.71 11.19 -13.50
C GLY A 4 20.28 10.22 -12.48
N GLU A 5 20.60 10.68 -11.26
CA GLU A 5 21.03 9.78 -10.19
C GLU A 5 19.97 8.66 -10.05
N PRO A 6 20.33 7.37 -10.21
CA PRO A 6 19.45 6.29 -9.81
C PRO A 6 19.10 6.47 -8.33
N PRO A 7 17.95 5.96 -7.85
CA PRO A 7 17.59 6.05 -6.45
C PRO A 7 18.78 5.52 -5.66
N ARG A 8 19.26 6.32 -4.69
CA ARG A 8 20.46 5.99 -3.92
C ARG A 8 20.26 4.63 -3.26
N HIS A 9 20.74 3.58 -3.91
CA HIS A 9 20.86 2.28 -3.28
C HIS A 9 21.92 2.46 -2.19
N GLU A 10 21.47 2.49 -0.93
CA GLU A 10 22.38 2.59 0.20
C GLU A 10 23.48 1.53 0.06
N ALA A 11 24.72 1.91 0.36
CA ALA A 11 25.82 0.96 0.45
C ALA A 11 25.44 -0.20 1.38
N GLY A 12 25.60 -1.44 0.89
CA GLY A 12 25.19 -2.65 1.61
C GLY A 12 23.69 -2.96 1.60
N GLY A 13 22.88 -2.27 0.77
CA GLY A 13 21.42 -2.39 0.75
C GLY A 13 20.89 -3.83 0.59
N LYS A 14 21.57 -4.70 -0.17
CA LYS A 14 21.18 -6.12 -0.31
C LYS A 14 21.30 -6.89 1.02
N TRP A 15 22.41 -6.68 1.74
CA TRP A 15 22.62 -7.33 3.04
C TRP A 15 21.68 -6.77 4.09
N LYS A 16 21.47 -5.45 4.12
CA LYS A 16 20.47 -4.81 4.99
C LYS A 16 19.07 -5.35 4.74
N ALA A 17 18.64 -5.43 3.48
CA ALA A 17 17.33 -5.97 3.11
C ALA A 17 17.18 -7.45 3.50
N LEU A 18 18.24 -8.24 3.33
CA LEU A 18 18.26 -9.64 3.76
C LEU A 18 18.14 -9.76 5.29
N SER A 19 18.94 -9.01 6.04
CA SER A 19 18.90 -8.99 7.50
C SER A 19 17.53 -8.53 8.02
N LEU A 20 16.98 -7.45 7.48
CA LEU A 20 15.64 -6.96 7.82
C LEU A 20 14.56 -8.01 7.52
N ARG A 21 14.69 -8.76 6.41
CA ARG A 21 13.76 -9.84 6.10
C ARG A 21 13.75 -10.92 7.18
N TYR A 22 14.91 -11.30 7.70
CA TYR A 22 15.00 -12.29 8.77
C TYR A 22 14.52 -11.74 10.12
N ILE A 23 14.86 -10.50 10.45
CA ILE A 23 14.40 -9.85 11.69
C ILE A 23 12.87 -9.75 11.69
N ASN A 24 12.27 -9.28 10.60
CA ASN A 24 10.82 -9.19 10.47
C ASN A 24 10.13 -10.55 10.64
N LYS A 25 10.66 -11.60 9.99
CA LYS A 25 10.17 -12.97 10.17
C LYS A 25 10.29 -13.43 11.62
N TRP A 26 11.40 -13.15 12.28
CA TRP A 26 11.62 -13.50 13.69
C TRP A 26 10.65 -12.77 14.62
N MET A 27 10.43 -11.47 14.40
CA MET A 27 9.52 -10.66 15.20
C MET A 27 8.07 -11.09 15.03
N CYS A 28 7.62 -11.24 13.78
CA CYS A 28 6.27 -11.74 13.52
C CYS A 28 6.07 -13.15 14.09
N ARG A 29 7.07 -14.04 14.03
CA ARG A 29 6.96 -15.39 14.61
C ARG A 29 6.81 -15.36 16.12
N SER A 30 7.58 -14.50 16.77
CA SER A 30 7.70 -14.47 18.23
C SER A 30 6.50 -13.77 18.88
N TYR A 31 5.93 -12.76 18.21
CA TYR A 31 5.00 -11.82 18.85
C TYR A 31 3.64 -11.68 18.16
N CYS A 32 3.42 -12.27 16.99
CA CYS A 32 2.12 -12.21 16.31
C CYS A 32 1.45 -13.57 16.27
N ASP A 33 0.24 -13.67 16.80
CA ASP A 33 -0.59 -14.88 16.64
C ASP A 33 -1.00 -15.08 15.17
N LYS A 34 -1.26 -13.98 14.47
CA LYS A 34 -1.62 -13.96 13.06
C LYS A 34 -1.12 -12.70 12.39
N VAL A 35 -0.74 -12.83 11.13
CA VAL A 35 -0.31 -11.70 10.28
C VAL A 35 -1.25 -11.58 9.10
N ILE A 36 -1.91 -10.43 8.93
CA ILE A 36 -2.75 -10.16 7.77
C ILE A 36 -1.95 -9.25 6.84
N LYS A 37 -1.55 -9.78 5.68
CA LYS A 37 -0.90 -9.02 4.62
C LYS A 37 -1.96 -8.42 3.70
N LEU A 38 -1.84 -7.14 3.41
CA LEU A 38 -2.76 -6.45 2.49
C LEU A 38 -2.61 -6.94 1.04
N SER A 39 -1.41 -7.41 0.70
CA SER A 39 -1.08 -8.04 -0.58
C SER A 39 0.18 -8.89 -0.47
N ASP A 40 0.45 -9.69 -1.51
CA ASP A 40 1.68 -10.47 -1.63
C ASP A 40 2.90 -9.65 -2.10
N ALA A 41 2.77 -8.32 -2.20
CA ALA A 41 3.94 -7.45 -2.41
C ALA A 41 4.83 -7.38 -1.16
N VAL A 42 4.26 -7.67 0.02
CA VAL A 42 5.02 -7.80 1.27
C VAL A 42 5.71 -9.15 1.31
N GLN A 43 6.90 -9.19 1.92
CA GLN A 43 7.62 -10.41 2.21
C GLN A 43 6.72 -11.50 2.83
N GLU A 44 7.04 -12.77 2.57
CA GLU A 44 6.45 -13.87 3.31
C GLU A 44 6.73 -13.75 4.80
N LEU A 45 5.69 -13.91 5.62
CA LEU A 45 5.76 -13.84 7.07
C LEU A 45 5.19 -15.14 7.67
N PRO A 46 5.65 -15.54 8.86
CA PRO A 46 5.06 -16.67 9.58
C PRO A 46 3.60 -16.35 9.95
N ARG A 47 2.75 -17.39 9.99
CA ARG A 47 1.33 -17.28 10.39
C ARG A 47 0.56 -16.22 9.60
N SER A 48 0.91 -16.05 8.32
CA SER A 48 0.38 -14.97 7.49
C SER A 48 -0.70 -15.43 6.51
N ILE A 49 -1.74 -14.64 6.36
CA ILE A 49 -2.72 -14.71 5.28
C ILE A 49 -2.66 -13.43 4.45
N THR A 50 -2.95 -13.53 3.15
CA THR A 50 -3.10 -12.35 2.28
C THR A 50 -4.58 -12.06 2.09
N THR A 51 -5.01 -10.87 2.51
CA THR A 51 -6.39 -10.40 2.35
C THR A 51 -6.37 -8.88 2.33
N ASN A 52 -6.95 -8.30 1.26
CA ASN A 52 -7.15 -6.87 1.20
C ASN A 52 -8.28 -6.49 2.17
N VAL A 53 -7.93 -5.92 3.32
CA VAL A 53 -8.88 -5.42 4.33
C VAL A 53 -9.12 -3.91 4.21
N HIS A 54 -8.89 -3.35 3.02
CA HIS A 54 -9.15 -1.95 2.76
C HIS A 54 -10.58 -1.75 2.24
N GLY A 55 -11.22 -0.70 2.71
CA GLY A 55 -12.47 -0.17 2.19
C GLY A 55 -12.38 1.34 2.08
N VAL A 56 -13.25 1.93 1.27
CA VAL A 56 -13.26 3.37 0.99
C VAL A 56 -14.34 4.08 1.79
N CYS A 57 -14.15 5.38 1.99
CA CYS A 57 -15.19 6.25 2.53
C CYS A 57 -16.43 6.22 1.62
N PRO A 58 -17.67 6.09 2.17
CA PRO A 58 -18.91 6.14 1.40
C PRO A 58 -19.07 7.39 0.53
N HIS A 59 -18.36 8.47 0.85
CA HIS A 59 -18.35 9.67 0.05
C HIS A 59 -17.83 9.44 -1.38
N PHE A 60 -16.80 8.60 -1.58
CA PHE A 60 -16.28 8.27 -2.92
C PHE A 60 -17.31 7.49 -3.74
N LEU A 61 -18.03 6.60 -3.09
CA LEU A 61 -19.11 5.83 -3.70
C LEU A 61 -20.27 6.74 -4.14
N ALA A 62 -20.64 7.71 -3.30
CA ALA A 62 -21.67 8.70 -3.65
C ALA A 62 -21.24 9.62 -4.81
N ILE A 63 -19.94 9.96 -4.91
CA ILE A 63 -19.40 10.67 -6.08
C ILE A 63 -19.58 9.82 -7.34
N GLY A 64 -19.25 8.53 -7.29
CA GLY A 64 -19.44 7.62 -8.42
C GLY A 64 -20.90 7.52 -8.85
N ASP A 65 -21.81 7.37 -7.90
CA ASP A 65 -23.26 7.32 -8.17
C ASP A 65 -23.74 8.60 -8.86
N ALA A 66 -23.28 9.77 -8.39
CA ALA A 66 -23.64 11.05 -9.01
C ALA A 66 -23.08 11.20 -10.43
N GLN A 67 -21.84 10.76 -10.67
CA GLN A 67 -21.24 10.80 -12.02
C GLN A 67 -22.01 9.90 -13.00
N HIS A 68 -22.33 8.67 -12.60
CA HIS A 68 -23.09 7.77 -13.47
C HIS A 68 -24.53 8.23 -13.70
N ALA A 69 -25.18 8.82 -12.68
CA ALA A 69 -26.50 9.43 -12.86
C ALA A 69 -26.49 10.61 -13.85
N SER A 70 -25.46 11.47 -13.79
CA SER A 70 -25.27 12.54 -14.80
C SER A 70 -25.03 11.95 -16.19
N ALA A 71 -24.22 10.89 -16.31
CA ALA A 71 -23.98 10.23 -17.59
C ALA A 71 -25.26 9.64 -18.20
N ASP A 72 -26.10 8.98 -17.38
CA ASP A 72 -27.39 8.41 -17.81
C ASP A 72 -28.41 9.50 -18.22
N ALA A 73 -28.32 10.69 -17.62
CA ALA A 73 -29.10 11.86 -18.01
C ALA A 73 -28.58 12.55 -19.28
N GLY A 74 -27.48 12.05 -19.88
CA GLY A 74 -26.84 12.65 -21.06
C GLY A 74 -25.99 13.88 -20.74
N GLU A 75 -25.69 14.14 -19.47
CA GLU A 75 -24.78 15.19 -19.03
C GLU A 75 -23.31 14.72 -19.09
N GLU A 76 -22.39 15.68 -19.16
CA GLU A 76 -20.95 15.38 -19.19
C GLU A 76 -20.43 15.02 -17.78
N ALA A 77 -20.37 13.71 -17.48
CA ALA A 77 -19.83 13.19 -16.21
C ALA A 77 -18.30 13.01 -16.25
N PHE A 78 -17.80 12.18 -17.17
CA PHE A 78 -16.37 11.86 -17.31
C PHE A 78 -15.71 12.62 -18.47
N GLY A 79 -15.89 13.95 -18.48
CA GLY A 79 -15.41 14.83 -19.56
C GLY A 79 -13.88 15.02 -19.62
N LYS A 80 -13.16 14.76 -18.52
CA LYS A 80 -11.69 14.92 -18.48
C LYS A 80 -10.97 13.62 -18.79
N GLY A 81 -9.70 13.75 -19.18
CA GLY A 81 -8.85 12.63 -19.58
C GLY A 81 -8.28 11.81 -18.40
N ALA A 82 -6.99 11.50 -18.50
CA ALA A 82 -6.28 10.73 -17.50
C ALA A 82 -5.74 11.63 -16.37
N TYR A 83 -5.66 11.07 -15.17
CA TYR A 83 -5.02 11.71 -14.04
C TYR A 83 -4.27 10.72 -13.15
N PHE A 84 -3.32 11.25 -12.40
CA PHE A 84 -2.57 10.56 -11.38
C PHE A 84 -2.58 11.37 -10.07
N VAL A 85 -2.66 10.69 -8.92
CA VAL A 85 -2.63 11.34 -7.60
C VAL A 85 -1.68 10.56 -6.70
N GLY A 86 -0.73 11.27 -6.11
CA GLY A 86 0.20 10.69 -5.15
C GLY A 86 1.32 11.64 -4.77
N LYS A 87 1.99 11.36 -3.64
CA LYS A 87 3.19 12.13 -3.24
C LYS A 87 4.21 12.06 -4.37
N CYS A 88 4.74 13.22 -4.77
CA CYS A 88 5.69 13.33 -5.87
C CYS A 88 7.08 12.84 -5.44
N LEU A 89 7.24 11.52 -5.50
CA LEU A 89 8.47 10.78 -5.22
C LEU A 89 8.75 9.82 -6.37
N TRP A 90 10.02 9.60 -6.70
CA TRP A 90 10.40 8.60 -7.71
C TRP A 90 9.91 7.20 -7.37
N SER A 91 9.90 6.85 -6.08
CA SER A 91 9.41 5.55 -5.60
C SER A 91 7.89 5.37 -5.72
N LYS A 92 7.15 6.43 -6.09
CA LYS A 92 5.69 6.43 -6.19
C LYS A 92 5.17 6.39 -7.63
N GLY A 93 5.92 5.79 -8.56
CA GLY A 93 5.41 5.55 -9.91
C GLY A 93 5.67 6.69 -10.90
N TYR A 94 6.20 7.84 -10.48
CA TYR A 94 6.44 8.96 -11.40
C TYR A 94 7.52 8.64 -12.45
N ARG A 95 8.53 7.84 -12.11
CA ARG A 95 9.53 7.41 -13.10
C ARG A 95 8.89 6.47 -14.11
N GLU A 96 8.18 5.48 -13.61
CA GLU A 96 7.47 4.46 -14.38
C GLU A 96 6.47 5.11 -15.34
N LEU A 97 5.71 6.11 -14.87
CA LEU A 97 4.81 6.90 -15.70
C LEU A 97 5.54 7.57 -16.88
N LEU A 98 6.61 8.31 -16.59
CA LEU A 98 7.35 9.05 -17.62
C LEU A 98 8.10 8.12 -18.59
N ASP A 99 8.55 6.95 -18.14
CA ASP A 99 9.16 5.94 -19.00
C ASP A 99 8.10 5.30 -19.91
N LEU A 100 6.93 4.91 -19.38
CA LEU A 100 5.83 4.35 -20.17
C LEU A 100 5.31 5.34 -21.23
N MET A 101 5.17 6.62 -20.87
CA MET A 101 4.77 7.66 -21.80
C MET A 101 5.82 7.93 -22.88
N ARG A 102 7.12 7.88 -22.53
CA ARG A 102 8.21 7.98 -23.51
C ARG A 102 8.15 6.81 -24.49
N ASP A 103 8.04 5.59 -23.99
CA ASP A 103 7.99 4.38 -24.83
C ASP A 103 6.80 4.43 -25.79
N GLN A 104 5.64 4.89 -25.33
CA GLN A 104 4.48 5.13 -26.21
C GLN A 104 4.78 6.19 -27.28
N LYS A 105 5.37 7.33 -26.89
CA LYS A 105 5.70 8.42 -27.82
C LYS A 105 6.70 7.99 -28.89
N GLU A 106 7.71 7.21 -28.52
CA GLU A 106 8.70 6.67 -29.45
C GLU A 106 8.08 5.70 -30.46
N ARG A 107 7.11 4.90 -30.02
CA ARG A 107 6.42 3.92 -30.88
C ARG A 107 5.34 4.55 -31.77
N ASP A 108 4.52 5.43 -31.21
CA ASP A 108 3.27 5.92 -31.83
C ASP A 108 3.35 7.38 -32.30
N GLY A 109 4.50 8.05 -32.07
CA GLY A 109 4.74 9.47 -32.39
C GLY A 109 4.11 10.46 -31.40
N ARG A 110 3.25 9.99 -30.49
CA ARG A 110 2.62 10.80 -29.42
C ARG A 110 2.31 9.96 -28.19
N ALA A 111 2.31 10.59 -27.02
CA ALA A 111 1.75 10.04 -25.79
C ALA A 111 0.39 10.69 -25.48
N PHE A 112 -0.37 10.11 -24.55
CA PHE A 112 -1.57 10.77 -24.01
C PHE A 112 -1.20 11.92 -23.07
N ALA A 113 -2.14 12.84 -22.84
CA ALA A 113 -2.00 13.88 -21.83
C ALA A 113 -2.47 13.37 -20.46
N ILE A 114 -1.75 13.73 -19.40
CA ILE A 114 -2.12 13.37 -18.03
C ILE A 114 -1.92 14.52 -17.05
N ASP A 115 -2.92 14.72 -16.20
CA ASP A 115 -2.83 15.65 -15.08
C ASP A 115 -2.38 14.92 -13.82
N ALA A 116 -1.35 15.42 -13.15
CA ALA A 116 -0.80 14.83 -11.94
C ALA A 116 -0.98 15.75 -10.74
N TYR A 117 -1.53 15.19 -9.65
CA TYR A 117 -1.72 15.87 -8.38
C TYR A 117 -0.81 15.29 -7.30
N GLY A 118 -0.25 16.19 -6.51
CA GLY A 118 0.67 15.85 -5.43
C GLY A 118 1.74 16.91 -5.21
N GLY A 119 2.43 16.77 -4.09
CA GLY A 119 3.67 17.48 -3.80
C GLY A 119 4.71 16.48 -3.29
N GLY A 120 5.97 16.88 -3.27
CA GLY A 120 7.07 16.04 -2.80
C GLY A 120 8.42 16.62 -3.18
N GLU A 121 9.48 16.02 -2.63
CA GLU A 121 10.86 16.47 -2.84
C GLU A 121 11.31 16.35 -4.30
N ASP A 122 10.74 15.40 -5.04
CA ASP A 122 11.10 15.14 -6.44
C ASP A 122 10.29 15.97 -7.46
N LEU A 123 9.37 16.85 -7.01
CA LEU A 123 8.44 17.56 -7.89
C LEU A 123 9.13 18.32 -9.03
N GLU A 124 10.15 19.10 -8.71
CA GLU A 124 10.86 19.91 -9.72
C GLU A 124 11.68 19.02 -10.66
N ALA A 125 12.24 17.91 -10.17
CA ALA A 125 12.97 16.96 -11.00
C ALA A 125 12.02 16.21 -11.96
N VAL A 126 10.83 15.85 -11.50
CA VAL A 126 9.77 15.22 -12.33
C VAL A 126 9.32 16.17 -13.44
N LYS A 127 9.07 17.45 -13.11
CA LYS A 127 8.71 18.49 -14.11
C LYS A 127 9.82 18.65 -15.16
N ALA A 128 11.07 18.79 -14.71
CA ALA A 128 12.21 18.96 -15.60
C ALA A 128 12.36 17.77 -16.56
N LEU A 129 12.20 16.53 -16.06
CA LEU A 129 12.30 15.33 -16.88
C LEU A 129 11.13 15.19 -17.88
N ALA A 130 9.91 15.53 -17.46
CA ALA A 130 8.75 15.54 -18.36
C ALA A 130 8.95 16.56 -19.50
N GLN A 131 9.46 17.76 -19.18
CA GLN A 131 9.74 18.81 -20.16
C GLN A 131 10.88 18.43 -21.11
N ASP A 132 11.99 17.89 -20.59
CA ASP A 132 13.13 17.41 -21.39
C ASP A 132 12.71 16.34 -22.41
N ARG A 133 11.83 15.42 -21.99
CA ARG A 133 11.26 14.38 -22.87
C ARG A 133 10.11 14.87 -23.75
N ALA A 134 9.71 16.13 -23.60
CA ALA A 134 8.53 16.73 -24.23
C ALA A 134 7.28 15.85 -24.08
N LEU A 135 6.99 15.44 -22.84
CA LEU A 135 5.81 14.67 -22.45
C LEU A 135 4.72 15.60 -21.92
N ASP A 136 3.47 15.25 -22.19
CA ASP A 136 2.29 16.04 -21.82
C ASP A 136 1.81 15.66 -20.40
N VAL A 137 2.56 16.13 -19.40
CA VAL A 137 2.30 15.89 -17.97
C VAL A 137 2.13 17.22 -17.24
N HIS A 138 0.92 17.49 -16.74
CA HIS A 138 0.62 18.71 -16.02
C HIS A 138 0.66 18.50 -14.51
N MET A 139 1.68 19.05 -13.85
CA MET A 139 1.78 19.01 -12.39
C MET A 139 0.92 20.11 -11.75
N LEU A 140 -0.24 19.73 -11.19
CA LEU A 140 -1.27 20.65 -10.68
C LEU A 140 -1.21 20.90 -9.17
N GLY A 141 -0.20 20.33 -8.49
CA GLY A 141 0.04 20.49 -7.05
C GLY A 141 -0.83 19.58 -6.17
N PRO A 142 -0.70 19.69 -4.83
CA PRO A 142 -1.42 18.84 -3.90
C PRO A 142 -2.94 19.03 -3.97
N LEU A 143 -3.69 17.92 -3.83
CA LEU A 143 -5.14 17.92 -3.84
C LEU A 143 -5.67 16.76 -2.99
N ASP A 144 -6.79 16.98 -2.31
CA ASP A 144 -7.58 15.91 -1.73
C ASP A 144 -8.29 15.11 -2.83
N HIS A 145 -8.28 13.78 -2.74
CA HIS A 145 -8.81 12.92 -3.81
C HIS A 145 -10.34 12.97 -3.93
N ALA A 146 -11.06 13.41 -2.90
CA ALA A 146 -12.50 13.67 -2.97
C ALA A 146 -12.84 15.08 -3.48
N ASN A 147 -11.85 15.90 -3.83
CA ASN A 147 -12.09 17.25 -4.32
C ASN A 147 -12.87 17.24 -5.65
N LYS A 148 -13.85 18.14 -5.80
CA LYS A 148 -14.69 18.25 -7.02
C LYS A 148 -13.89 18.39 -8.32
N ARG A 149 -12.68 18.96 -8.27
CA ARG A 149 -11.81 19.10 -9.45
C ARG A 149 -11.44 17.75 -10.06
N VAL A 150 -11.39 16.68 -9.28
CA VAL A 150 -11.07 15.35 -9.81
C VAL A 150 -12.28 14.54 -10.24
N HIS A 151 -13.51 14.88 -9.84
CA HIS A 151 -14.67 14.02 -10.09
C HIS A 151 -14.87 13.67 -11.56
N GLY A 152 -14.73 14.67 -12.45
CA GLY A 152 -14.93 14.48 -13.88
C GLY A 152 -13.78 13.82 -14.67
N TYR A 153 -12.70 13.36 -14.03
CA TYR A 153 -11.69 12.54 -14.73
C TYR A 153 -12.19 11.14 -14.98
N LYS A 154 -11.93 10.67 -16.19
CA LYS A 154 -12.34 9.34 -16.65
C LYS A 154 -11.38 8.22 -16.24
N VAL A 155 -10.07 8.48 -16.32
CA VAL A 155 -9.05 7.43 -16.19
C VAL A 155 -8.07 7.77 -15.08
N PHE A 156 -8.04 6.98 -14.01
CA PHE A 156 -6.98 7.04 -13.02
C PHE A 156 -5.84 6.10 -13.42
N VAL A 157 -4.62 6.60 -13.45
CA VAL A 157 -3.44 5.82 -13.81
C VAL A 157 -2.58 5.64 -12.58
N ASN A 158 -2.25 4.40 -12.21
CA ASN A 158 -1.23 4.12 -11.20
C ASN A 158 -0.21 3.09 -11.73
N PRO A 159 0.97 3.55 -12.16
CA PRO A 159 2.01 2.68 -12.69
C PRO A 159 3.01 2.19 -11.63
N SER A 160 2.78 2.49 -10.35
CA SER A 160 3.66 2.13 -9.25
C SER A 160 3.85 0.61 -9.13
N GLU A 161 5.11 0.18 -9.08
CA GLU A 161 5.47 -1.23 -8.90
C GLU A 161 5.72 -1.60 -7.43
N SER A 162 5.82 -0.60 -6.55
CA SER A 162 6.30 -0.79 -5.17
C SER A 162 5.22 -0.64 -4.09
N ASP A 163 3.98 -0.35 -4.47
CA ASP A 163 2.90 -0.21 -3.50
C ASP A 163 2.54 -1.56 -2.86
N VAL A 164 2.22 -1.52 -1.57
CA VAL A 164 1.66 -2.67 -0.84
C VAL A 164 0.13 -2.65 -0.90
N LEU A 165 -0.45 -1.46 -0.84
CA LEU A 165 -1.87 -1.18 -0.96
C LEU A 165 -1.99 0.16 -1.68
N CYS A 166 -2.80 0.22 -2.73
CA CYS A 166 -3.13 1.48 -3.36
C CYS A 166 -4.53 1.95 -2.97
N THR A 167 -4.60 2.84 -1.97
CA THR A 167 -5.86 3.44 -1.52
C THR A 167 -6.49 4.29 -2.62
N CYS A 168 -5.68 5.08 -3.34
CA CYS A 168 -6.17 5.92 -4.43
C CYS A 168 -6.80 5.11 -5.58
N THR A 169 -6.32 3.89 -5.86
CA THR A 169 -6.97 3.01 -6.84
C THR A 169 -8.37 2.62 -6.39
N ALA A 170 -8.54 2.22 -5.12
CA ALA A 170 -9.86 1.86 -4.58
C ALA A 170 -10.81 3.07 -4.58
N GLU A 171 -10.31 4.25 -4.21
CA GLU A 171 -11.05 5.52 -4.24
C GLU A 171 -11.49 5.89 -5.67
N ALA A 172 -10.60 5.74 -6.66
CA ALA A 172 -10.93 6.01 -8.06
C ALA A 172 -11.97 5.04 -8.63
N LEU A 173 -11.85 3.74 -8.32
CA LEU A 173 -12.87 2.75 -8.67
C LEU A 173 -14.21 3.08 -8.02
N ALA A 174 -14.21 3.47 -6.74
CA ALA A 174 -15.42 3.86 -6.01
C ALA A 174 -16.09 5.10 -6.62
N MET A 175 -15.31 6.05 -7.14
CA MET A 175 -15.79 7.17 -7.94
C MET A 175 -16.28 6.77 -9.35
N GLY A 176 -16.33 5.47 -9.66
CA GLY A 176 -16.89 4.95 -10.89
C GLY A 176 -15.98 5.11 -12.12
N LYS A 177 -14.67 5.32 -11.93
CA LYS A 177 -13.71 5.60 -13.00
C LYS A 177 -13.06 4.33 -13.54
N PHE A 178 -12.41 4.45 -14.70
CA PHE A 178 -11.41 3.46 -15.11
C PHE A 178 -10.14 3.58 -14.25
N VAL A 179 -9.50 2.46 -13.98
CA VAL A 179 -8.16 2.42 -13.39
C VAL A 179 -7.22 1.61 -14.29
N VAL A 180 -6.06 2.16 -14.59
CA VAL A 180 -4.99 1.47 -15.33
C VAL A 180 -3.82 1.23 -14.39
N LEU A 181 -3.49 -0.04 -14.15
CA LEU A 181 -2.63 -0.48 -13.06
C LEU A 181 -1.55 -1.46 -13.55
N LYS A 182 -0.35 -1.43 -12.96
CA LYS A 182 0.62 -2.50 -13.19
C LYS A 182 0.08 -3.84 -12.67
N ASP A 183 0.19 -4.93 -13.45
CA ASP A 183 -0.09 -6.28 -12.95
C ASP A 183 1.02 -6.72 -12.01
N ASN A 184 0.77 -6.57 -10.72
CA ASN A 184 1.66 -6.97 -9.65
C ASN A 184 0.84 -7.50 -8.45
N PRO A 185 1.49 -8.12 -7.46
CA PRO A 185 0.81 -8.70 -6.30
C PRO A 185 -0.09 -7.72 -5.53
N SER A 186 0.23 -6.42 -5.54
CA SER A 186 -0.55 -5.39 -4.82
C SER A 186 -1.90 -5.09 -5.45
N ASN A 187 -2.02 -5.32 -6.75
CA ASN A 187 -3.21 -4.99 -7.53
C ASN A 187 -4.12 -6.20 -7.79
N GLN A 188 -3.81 -7.39 -7.27
CA GLN A 188 -4.60 -8.61 -7.53
C GLN A 188 -6.07 -8.46 -7.09
N PHE A 189 -6.34 -7.75 -5.99
CA PHE A 189 -7.70 -7.46 -5.54
C PHE A 189 -8.54 -6.73 -6.61
N PHE A 190 -7.91 -5.87 -7.40
CA PHE A 190 -8.60 -5.05 -8.39
C PHE A 190 -8.94 -5.82 -9.68
N LYS A 191 -8.37 -7.01 -9.90
CA LYS A 191 -8.70 -7.85 -11.09
C LYS A 191 -10.18 -8.24 -11.17
N ALA A 192 -10.89 -8.24 -10.05
CA ALA A 192 -12.32 -8.53 -10.02
C ALA A 192 -13.18 -7.42 -10.65
N PHE A 193 -12.66 -6.21 -10.82
CA PHE A 193 -13.45 -5.05 -11.25
C PHE A 193 -13.38 -4.89 -12.78
N PRO A 194 -14.51 -4.72 -13.48
CA PRO A 194 -14.53 -4.58 -14.94
C PRO A 194 -13.85 -3.30 -15.44
N ASN A 195 -13.79 -2.26 -14.60
CA ASN A 195 -13.13 -1.00 -14.92
C ASN A 195 -11.63 -0.99 -14.58
N ALA A 196 -11.06 -2.11 -14.12
CA ALA A 196 -9.64 -2.22 -13.79
C ALA A 196 -8.86 -2.93 -14.90
N TYR A 197 -7.98 -2.18 -15.56
CA TYR A 197 -7.14 -2.66 -16.65
C TYR A 197 -5.71 -2.83 -16.14
N LEU A 198 -5.27 -4.08 -16.02
CA LEU A 198 -3.95 -4.41 -15.53
C LEU A 198 -3.01 -4.72 -16.69
N TYR A 199 -1.85 -4.06 -16.71
CA TYR A 199 -0.84 -4.24 -17.77
C TYR A 199 0.43 -4.90 -17.23
N SER A 200 1.03 -5.74 -18.05
CA SER A 200 2.36 -6.32 -17.84
C SER A 200 3.42 -5.62 -18.69
N THR A 201 3.05 -5.16 -19.89
CA THR A 201 3.98 -4.50 -20.84
C THR A 201 3.63 -3.03 -21.13
N PRO A 202 4.59 -2.22 -21.64
CA PRO A 202 4.32 -0.84 -22.07
C PRO A 202 3.27 -0.73 -23.20
N GLU A 203 3.17 -1.73 -24.07
CA GLU A 203 2.18 -1.79 -25.15
C GLU A 203 0.77 -1.98 -24.59
N GLU A 204 0.61 -2.92 -23.66
CA GLU A 204 -0.66 -3.15 -22.95
C GLU A 204 -1.09 -1.90 -22.19
N PHE A 205 -0.15 -1.23 -21.50
CA PHE A 205 -0.41 0.04 -20.83
C PHE A 205 -0.99 1.07 -21.80
N SER A 206 -0.30 1.29 -22.92
CA SER A 206 -0.69 2.29 -23.93
C SER A 206 -2.06 1.96 -24.54
N ALA A 207 -2.31 0.68 -24.82
CA ALA A 207 -3.57 0.19 -25.37
C ALA A 207 -4.73 0.36 -24.36
N HIS A 208 -4.50 0.04 -23.09
CA HIS A 208 -5.49 0.22 -22.03
C HIS A 208 -5.84 1.69 -21.80
N VAL A 209 -4.84 2.57 -21.73
CA VAL A 209 -5.09 4.02 -21.59
C VAL A 209 -5.88 4.54 -22.80
N ALA A 210 -5.49 4.17 -24.03
CA ALA A 210 -6.21 4.58 -25.24
C ALA A 210 -7.67 4.10 -25.24
N HIS A 211 -7.91 2.83 -24.88
CA HIS A 211 -9.24 2.27 -24.76
C HIS A 211 -10.08 3.03 -23.71
N CYS A 212 -9.54 3.18 -22.50
CA CYS A 212 -10.22 3.87 -21.39
C CYS A 212 -10.56 5.32 -21.73
N LEU A 213 -9.68 6.04 -22.44
CA LEU A 213 -9.97 7.42 -22.88
C LEU A 213 -11.09 7.48 -23.93
N SER A 214 -11.17 6.47 -24.81
CA SER A 214 -12.15 6.39 -25.89
C SER A 214 -13.52 5.81 -25.49
N SER A 215 -13.61 5.14 -24.35
CA SER A 215 -14.83 4.49 -23.85
C SER A 215 -15.39 5.23 -22.63
N GLN A 216 -16.48 4.71 -22.05
CA GLN A 216 -17.03 5.19 -20.78
C GLN A 216 -16.93 4.09 -19.72
N PRO A 217 -16.59 4.41 -18.46
CA PRO A 217 -16.54 3.42 -17.41
C PRO A 217 -17.93 2.86 -17.16
N THR A 218 -18.00 1.58 -16.80
CA THR A 218 -19.28 0.94 -16.48
C THR A 218 -19.67 1.28 -15.04
N PRO A 219 -20.95 1.57 -14.73
CA PRO A 219 -21.40 1.69 -13.36
C PRO A 219 -21.02 0.47 -12.50
N LEU A 220 -20.63 0.71 -11.24
CA LEU A 220 -20.31 -0.38 -10.32
C LEU A 220 -21.57 -1.22 -10.07
N GLN A 221 -21.47 -2.53 -10.33
CA GLN A 221 -22.49 -3.49 -9.93
C GLN A 221 -22.58 -3.56 -8.39
N PRO A 222 -23.75 -3.91 -7.82
CA PRO A 222 -23.95 -3.95 -6.37
C PRO A 222 -22.89 -4.77 -5.62
N GLU A 223 -22.43 -5.88 -6.21
CA GLU A 223 -21.42 -6.76 -5.64
C GLU A 223 -20.05 -6.07 -5.58
N HIS A 224 -19.59 -5.48 -6.69
CA HIS A 224 -18.33 -4.73 -6.76
C HIS A 224 -18.36 -3.49 -5.87
N ARG A 225 -19.51 -2.82 -5.81
CA ARG A 225 -19.75 -1.70 -4.91
C ARG A 225 -19.56 -2.14 -3.45
N HIS A 226 -20.23 -3.23 -3.05
CA HIS A 226 -20.11 -3.78 -1.70
C HIS A 226 -18.66 -4.15 -1.38
N MET A 227 -17.93 -4.78 -2.30
CA MET A 227 -16.52 -5.14 -2.10
C MET A 227 -15.64 -3.95 -1.66
N LEU A 228 -15.94 -2.73 -2.11
CA LEU A 228 -15.18 -1.51 -1.78
C LEU A 228 -15.59 -0.87 -0.45
N THR A 229 -16.71 -1.25 0.17
CA THR A 229 -17.19 -0.58 1.38
C THR A 229 -16.37 -0.93 2.63
N TRP A 230 -16.49 -0.10 3.67
CA TRP A 230 -15.89 -0.41 4.97
C TRP A 230 -16.52 -1.64 5.63
N GLU A 231 -17.81 -1.90 5.39
CA GLU A 231 -18.49 -3.09 5.89
C GLU A 231 -17.85 -4.36 5.32
N ALA A 232 -17.73 -4.47 3.99
CA ALA A 232 -17.09 -5.64 3.37
C ALA A 232 -15.61 -5.77 3.74
N ALA A 233 -14.90 -4.65 3.89
CA ALA A 233 -13.52 -4.65 4.39
C ALA A 233 -13.42 -5.18 5.82
N THR A 234 -14.38 -4.82 6.68
CA THR A 234 -14.48 -5.30 8.06
C THR A 234 -14.82 -6.78 8.09
N GLU A 235 -15.73 -7.27 7.25
CA GLU A 235 -16.05 -8.69 7.13
C GLU A 235 -14.83 -9.51 6.70
N ARG A 236 -14.10 -9.05 5.66
CA ARG A 236 -12.83 -9.66 5.25
C ARG A 236 -11.81 -9.68 6.37
N PHE A 237 -11.71 -8.60 7.15
CA PHE A 237 -10.84 -8.52 8.31
C PHE A 237 -11.25 -9.53 9.40
N LEU A 238 -12.53 -9.58 9.76
CA LEU A 238 -13.03 -10.50 10.77
C LEU A 238 -12.79 -11.96 10.37
N GLU A 239 -13.05 -12.32 9.10
CA GLU A 239 -12.75 -13.65 8.57
C GLU A 239 -11.24 -13.95 8.60
N ALA A 240 -10.43 -13.00 8.11
CA ALA A 240 -8.98 -13.14 8.11
C ALA A 240 -8.40 -13.13 9.53
N ALA A 241 -9.07 -12.62 10.54
CA ALA A 241 -8.63 -12.65 11.94
C ALA A 241 -9.05 -13.92 12.67
N ARG A 242 -9.99 -14.73 12.14
CA ARG A 242 -10.45 -15.96 12.80
C ARG A 242 -9.31 -16.93 13.08
N PRO A 243 -9.26 -17.54 14.28
CA PRO A 243 -8.33 -18.62 14.57
C PRO A 243 -8.44 -19.77 13.56
N GLY A 244 -7.31 -20.38 13.16
CA GLY A 244 -7.28 -21.54 12.27
C GLY A 244 -7.36 -21.25 10.77
N VAL A 245 -7.92 -20.12 10.33
CA VAL A 245 -7.98 -19.76 8.90
C VAL A 245 -6.58 -19.39 8.39
N GLY A 246 -6.04 -20.14 7.42
CA GLY A 246 -4.74 -19.86 6.79
C GLY A 246 -3.50 -20.22 7.61
N ASP A 247 -3.67 -20.86 8.78
CA ASP A 247 -2.55 -21.34 9.58
C ASP A 247 -2.37 -22.85 9.39
N ALA A 248 -1.50 -23.24 8.46
CA ALA A 248 -1.19 -24.64 8.15
C ALA A 248 -0.64 -25.46 9.34
N ARG A 249 -0.43 -24.82 10.50
CA ARG A 249 0.18 -25.40 11.71
C ARG A 249 -0.75 -25.36 12.93
N VAL A 250 -1.99 -24.92 12.76
CA VAL A 250 -3.02 -24.96 13.78
C VAL A 250 -3.95 -26.13 13.47
N SER A 251 -4.08 -27.07 14.41
CA SER A 251 -5.07 -28.13 14.29
C SER A 251 -6.48 -27.54 14.20
N PRO A 252 -7.48 -28.24 13.63
CA PRO A 252 -8.86 -27.76 13.54
C PRO A 252 -9.44 -27.24 14.86
N ASP A 253 -8.92 -27.73 16.00
CA ASP A 253 -9.29 -27.35 17.36
C ASP A 253 -8.59 -26.07 17.88
N GLY A 254 -7.84 -25.36 17.03
CA GLY A 254 -7.23 -24.06 17.38
C GLY A 254 -5.93 -24.15 18.19
N HIS A 255 -5.35 -25.35 18.38
CA HIS A 255 -4.12 -25.53 19.17
C HIS A 255 -2.89 -25.77 18.30
N GLN A 256 -1.79 -25.06 18.61
CA GLN A 256 -0.48 -25.30 17.99
C GLN A 256 0.23 -26.49 18.66
N PRO A 257 1.00 -27.28 17.89
CA PRO A 257 1.83 -28.36 18.45
C PRO A 257 2.82 -27.83 19.50
N ARG A 258 3.01 -28.60 20.60
CA ARG A 258 3.89 -28.22 21.71
C ARG A 258 5.31 -27.82 21.29
N HIS A 259 5.87 -28.50 20.28
CA HIS A 259 7.22 -28.21 19.77
C HIS A 259 7.30 -26.85 19.05
N VAL A 260 6.23 -26.43 18.37
CA VAL A 260 6.14 -25.10 17.72
C VAL A 260 6.15 -24.02 18.79
N ARG A 261 5.30 -24.17 19.81
CA ARG A 261 5.21 -23.22 20.94
C ARG A 261 6.53 -23.10 21.70
N ALA A 262 7.23 -24.21 21.93
CA ALA A 262 8.53 -24.20 22.60
C ALA A 262 9.60 -23.44 21.79
N LEU A 263 9.64 -23.64 20.47
CA LEU A 263 10.52 -22.87 19.58
C LEU A 263 10.20 -21.38 19.62
N ASP A 264 8.93 -21.02 19.66
CA ASP A 264 8.50 -19.61 19.69
C ASP A 264 8.87 -18.94 21.01
N SER A 265 8.72 -19.64 22.14
CA SER A 265 9.21 -19.16 23.45
C SER A 265 10.73 -18.99 23.49
N LEU A 266 11.49 -19.92 22.87
CA LEU A 266 12.94 -19.81 22.77
C LEU A 266 13.36 -18.58 21.95
N LEU A 267 12.71 -18.38 20.80
CA LEU A 267 12.97 -17.23 19.92
C LEU A 267 12.62 -15.90 20.58
N ALA A 268 11.51 -15.83 21.32
CA ALA A 268 11.14 -14.64 22.10
C ALA A 268 12.14 -14.38 23.24
N GLY A 269 12.58 -15.42 23.95
CA GLY A 269 13.61 -15.32 24.99
C GLY A 269 14.95 -14.85 24.45
N ALA A 270 15.36 -15.33 23.27
CA ALA A 270 16.56 -14.87 22.59
C ALA A 270 16.47 -13.39 22.21
N HIS A 271 15.30 -12.91 21.74
CA HIS A 271 15.11 -11.50 21.41
C HIS A 271 15.18 -10.63 22.67
N TRP A 272 14.50 -11.06 23.74
CA TRP A 272 14.55 -10.38 25.02
C TRP A 272 15.99 -10.26 25.55
N ALA A 273 16.78 -11.33 25.48
CA ALA A 273 18.19 -11.31 25.89
C ALA A 273 19.03 -10.35 25.04
N MET A 274 18.79 -10.25 23.72
CA MET A 274 19.43 -9.23 22.88
C MET A 274 19.03 -7.80 23.29
N GLY A 275 17.79 -7.61 23.73
CA GLY A 275 17.30 -6.36 24.31
C GLY A 275 17.92 -5.99 25.66
N LEU A 276 18.66 -6.88 26.32
CA LEU A 276 19.47 -6.52 27.49
C LEU A 276 20.84 -5.96 27.12
N ASN A 277 21.23 -6.06 25.84
CA ASN A 277 22.50 -5.55 25.35
C ASN A 277 22.33 -4.13 24.79
N GLU A 278 22.80 -3.13 25.52
CA GLU A 278 22.68 -1.72 25.11
C GLU A 278 23.40 -1.43 23.79
N GLY A 279 24.53 -2.09 23.51
CA GLY A 279 25.24 -1.95 22.23
C GLY A 279 24.41 -2.42 21.04
N PHE A 280 23.72 -3.55 21.18
CA PHE A 280 22.78 -4.04 20.17
C PHE A 280 21.57 -3.11 20.01
N ARG A 281 21.02 -2.61 21.12
CA ARG A 281 19.87 -1.69 21.10
C ARG A 281 20.17 -0.38 20.38
N LEU A 282 21.31 0.24 20.69
CA LEU A 282 21.77 1.44 20.00
C LEU A 282 22.01 1.16 18.51
N ALA A 283 22.64 0.03 18.17
CA ALA A 283 22.87 -0.36 16.78
C ALA A 283 21.56 -0.64 16.01
N ALA A 284 20.51 -1.10 16.71
CA ALA A 284 19.17 -1.31 16.16
C ALA A 284 18.30 -0.02 16.14
N GLY A 285 18.85 1.13 16.53
CA GLY A 285 18.18 2.44 16.48
C GLY A 285 17.39 2.83 17.73
N ALA A 286 17.56 2.12 18.84
CA ALA A 286 16.95 2.53 20.11
C ALA A 286 17.65 3.78 20.68
N ASN A 287 16.88 4.64 21.35
CA ASN A 287 17.46 5.78 22.06
C ASN A 287 18.31 5.33 23.26
N PRO A 288 19.45 5.99 23.55
CA PRO A 288 20.25 5.71 24.75
C PRO A 288 19.39 5.75 26.01
N ARG A 289 19.56 4.78 26.92
CA ARG A 289 18.81 4.68 28.20
C ARG A 289 17.30 4.45 28.08
N SER A 290 16.77 4.20 26.89
CA SER A 290 15.36 3.76 26.73
C SER A 290 15.09 2.36 27.31
N ALA A 291 16.09 1.69 27.90
CA ALA A 291 15.91 0.41 28.62
C ALA A 291 15.25 0.63 29.97
N ALA A 292 15.49 1.80 30.57
CA ALA A 292 14.88 2.18 31.82
C ALA A 292 13.45 2.61 31.50
N VAL A 293 12.53 1.66 31.51
CA VAL A 293 11.11 1.96 31.70
C VAL A 293 11.04 2.70 33.04
N SER A 294 10.60 3.95 33.05
CA SER A 294 10.41 4.67 34.32
C SER A 294 9.40 3.90 35.17
N VAL A 295 9.47 4.00 36.49
CA VAL A 295 8.48 3.36 37.39
C VAL A 295 7.05 3.77 37.00
N GLU A 296 6.90 5.02 36.55
CA GLU A 296 5.66 5.58 36.00
C GLU A 296 5.18 4.84 34.73
N GLN A 297 6.07 4.64 33.75
CA GLN A 297 5.74 3.89 32.53
C GLN A 297 5.46 2.41 32.81
N ALA A 298 6.12 1.82 33.81
CA ALA A 298 5.90 0.43 34.19
C ALA A 298 4.55 0.22 34.90
N LEU A 299 4.09 1.24 35.64
CA LEU A 299 2.75 1.31 36.24
C LEU A 299 1.68 1.53 35.16
N ASP A 300 1.89 2.47 34.24
CA ASP A 300 0.96 2.76 33.13
C ASP A 300 0.77 1.57 32.19
N LEU A 301 1.83 0.79 31.95
CA LEU A 301 1.79 -0.43 31.14
C LEU A 301 1.26 -1.65 31.91
N GLY A 302 0.94 -1.51 33.20
CA GLY A 302 0.47 -2.61 34.05
C GLY A 302 1.50 -3.72 34.29
N VAL A 303 2.78 -3.43 34.05
CA VAL A 303 3.90 -4.38 34.22
C VAL A 303 4.26 -4.53 35.70
N VAL A 304 3.98 -3.50 36.51
CA VAL A 304 4.15 -3.49 37.97
C VAL A 304 2.82 -3.09 38.58
N GLN A 305 2.37 -3.79 39.63
CA GLN A 305 1.22 -3.33 40.42
C GLN A 305 1.69 -2.44 41.58
N PRO A 306 0.97 -1.35 41.88
CA PRO A 306 1.36 -0.45 42.95
C PRO A 306 0.94 -1.03 44.30
N GLU A 307 1.77 -1.80 45.00
CA GLU A 307 1.44 -2.14 46.40
C GLU A 307 2.62 -2.18 47.39
N GLY A 308 2.40 -1.40 48.47
CA GLY A 308 2.83 -1.68 49.84
C GLY A 308 4.26 -1.27 50.21
N PRO A 309 4.48 -0.56 51.35
CA PRO A 309 5.76 0.06 51.71
C PRO A 309 6.94 -0.90 52.00
N ASP A 310 6.82 -2.21 51.76
CA ASP A 310 7.83 -3.21 52.17
C ASP A 310 8.09 -4.39 51.20
N ALA A 311 7.73 -4.29 49.92
CA ALA A 311 7.99 -5.37 48.96
C ALA A 311 9.28 -5.17 48.14
N LYS A 312 10.26 -6.06 48.35
CA LYS A 312 11.50 -6.16 47.55
C LYS A 312 11.18 -6.42 46.07
N LEU A 313 11.95 -5.78 45.18
CA LEU A 313 11.98 -5.99 43.73
C LEU A 313 11.97 -7.50 43.42
N ARG A 314 10.82 -8.07 43.03
CA ARG A 314 10.82 -9.38 42.39
C ARG A 314 11.36 -9.17 40.98
N ARG A 315 12.63 -9.54 40.78
CA ARG A 315 13.13 -9.84 39.44
C ARG A 315 12.30 -11.02 38.91
N PRO A 316 11.88 -11.00 37.62
CA PRO A 316 11.26 -12.16 37.00
C PRO A 316 12.18 -13.39 37.06
#